data_AF-A0A537K024-F1
#
_entry.id   AF-A0A537K024-F1
#
_cell.length_a   1.000
_cell.length_b   1.000
_cell.length_c   1.000
_cell.angle_alpha   90.00
_cell.angle_beta   90.00
_cell.angle_gamma   90.00
#
_symmetry.space_group_name_H-M   'P 1'
#
loop_
_entity.id
_entity.type
_entity.pdbx_description
1 polymer ?
#
loop_
_entity_poly.entity_id
_entity_poly.type
_entity_poly.pdbx_seq_one_letter_code
_entity_poly.pdbx_strand_id
1 'polypeptide(L)'
;MKPQTIIEEMLLFTDTSFAKRELCEKDDPACNAAKYSVGDQLEKACWSGLLFDMFPDMFTNNDRKILCVWKVNQGEQFVHVELGTTASSPEYVTSIDPYFFMPFVVYRN
;
A
#
# COMPACT_ATOMS: atom_id res chain seq x y z
N MET A 1 -30.02 -1.49 10.30
CA MET A 1 -28.85 -0.60 10.08
C MET A 1 -28.20 -1.03 8.78
N LYS A 2 -27.84 -0.09 7.90
CA LYS A 2 -27.01 -0.43 6.73
C LYS A 2 -25.60 -0.79 7.24
N PRO A 3 -24.94 -1.83 6.71
CA PRO A 3 -23.56 -2.10 7.06
C PRO A 3 -22.72 -0.86 6.72
N GLN A 4 -21.92 -0.38 7.65
CA GLN A 4 -20.95 0.68 7.38
C GLN A 4 -19.82 0.07 6.56
N THR A 5 -19.64 0.56 5.34
CA THR A 5 -18.47 0.24 4.53
C THR A 5 -17.25 0.91 5.17
N ILE A 6 -16.20 0.12 5.40
CA ILE A 6 -14.91 0.62 5.87
C ILE A 6 -13.99 0.66 4.67
N ILE A 7 -13.38 1.82 4.43
CA ILE A 7 -12.33 2.03 3.44
C ILE A 7 -11.14 2.60 4.22
N GLU A 8 -9.98 1.98 4.07
CA GLU A 8 -8.71 2.42 4.65
C GLU A 8 -7.70 2.62 3.54
N GLU A 9 -6.99 3.74 3.59
CA GLU A 9 -5.94 4.08 2.63
C GLU A 9 -4.60 4.16 3.35
N MET A 10 -3.56 3.61 2.71
CA MET A 10 -2.19 3.66 3.23
C MET A 10 -1.23 4.14 2.14
N LEU A 11 -0.33 5.06 2.52
CA LEU A 11 0.78 5.49 1.68
C LEU A 11 2.09 4.91 2.24
N LEU A 12 2.66 3.94 1.53
CA LEU A 12 3.89 3.27 1.91
C LEU A 12 5.07 3.89 1.16
N PHE A 13 5.84 4.75 1.81
CA PHE A 13 6.96 5.45 1.19
C PHE A 13 8.13 4.52 0.87
N THR A 14 8.59 4.53 -0.39
CA THR A 14 9.58 3.60 -0.92
C THR A 14 11.01 3.95 -0.50
N ASP A 15 11.33 5.23 -0.28
CA ASP A 15 12.65 5.66 0.18
C ASP A 15 12.73 5.80 1.72
N THR A 16 12.30 4.75 2.43
CA THR A 16 12.39 4.67 3.89
C THR A 16 13.28 3.52 4.32
N SER A 17 13.89 3.64 5.50
CA SER A 17 14.63 2.53 6.11
C SER A 17 13.73 1.33 6.41
N PHE A 18 12.46 1.58 6.72
CA PHE A 18 11.43 0.56 6.89
C PHE A 18 11.22 -0.26 5.60
N ALA A 19 10.91 0.42 4.49
CA ALA A 19 10.66 -0.25 3.21
C ALA A 19 11.85 -1.11 2.78
N LYS A 20 13.08 -0.62 2.97
CA LYS A 20 14.29 -1.38 2.65
C LYS A 20 14.45 -2.61 3.54
N ARG A 21 14.17 -2.50 4.85
CA ARG A 21 14.34 -3.61 5.80
C ARG A 21 13.31 -4.71 5.62
N GLU A 22 12.03 -4.37 5.62
CA GLU A 22 10.93 -5.36 5.57
C GLU A 22 10.95 -6.21 4.29
N LEU A 23 11.54 -5.67 3.22
CA LEU A 23 11.69 -6.36 1.94
C LEU A 23 12.97 -7.20 1.88
N CYS A 24 14.09 -6.73 2.44
CA CYS A 24 15.35 -7.48 2.43
C CYS A 24 15.33 -8.76 3.26
N GLU A 25 14.54 -8.83 4.34
CA GLU A 25 14.49 -10.04 5.20
C GLU A 25 13.79 -11.25 4.52
N LYS A 26 13.18 -11.07 3.34
CA LYS A 26 12.44 -12.11 2.60
C LYS A 26 13.06 -12.52 1.26
N ASP A 27 14.27 -12.04 0.95
CA ASP A 27 14.98 -12.44 -0.26
C ASP A 27 15.48 -13.88 -0.14
N ASP A 28 14.73 -14.80 -0.76
CA ASP A 28 15.22 -16.14 -1.08
C ASP A 28 16.39 -15.98 -2.06
N PRO A 29 17.60 -16.52 -1.78
CA PRO A 29 18.77 -16.39 -2.67
C PRO A 29 18.55 -16.98 -4.08
N ALA A 30 17.47 -17.73 -4.30
CA ALA A 30 17.04 -18.21 -5.62
C ALA A 30 16.19 -17.21 -6.40
N CYS A 31 15.63 -16.18 -5.76
CA CYS A 31 14.83 -15.15 -6.41
C CYS A 31 15.76 -14.05 -6.93
N ASN A 32 15.62 -13.69 -8.21
CA ASN A 32 16.36 -12.60 -8.85
C ASN A 32 15.90 -11.22 -8.32
N ALA A 33 15.99 -10.99 -7.01
CA ALA A 33 15.63 -9.75 -6.32
C ALA A 33 16.37 -8.52 -6.88
N ALA A 34 17.54 -8.75 -7.48
CA ALA A 34 18.34 -7.73 -8.17
C ALA A 34 17.63 -7.02 -9.36
N LYS A 35 16.41 -7.42 -9.75
CA LYS A 35 15.68 -6.82 -10.89
C LYS A 35 14.49 -5.93 -10.51
N TYR A 36 14.04 -5.91 -9.26
CA TYR A 36 12.82 -5.19 -8.87
C TYR A 36 13.13 -4.01 -7.97
N SER A 37 12.50 -2.86 -8.27
CA SER A 37 12.61 -1.68 -7.41
C SER A 37 11.95 -1.94 -6.04
N VAL A 38 12.27 -1.12 -5.04
CA VAL A 38 11.62 -1.19 -3.72
C VAL A 38 10.09 -1.04 -3.84
N GLY A 39 9.63 -0.19 -4.78
CA GLY A 39 8.20 -0.03 -5.08
C GLY A 39 7.55 -1.32 -5.58
N ASP A 40 8.19 -2.01 -6.54
CA ASP A 40 7.69 -3.28 -7.08
C ASP A 40 7.58 -4.37 -6.02
N GLN A 41 8.59 -4.43 -5.14
CA GLN A 41 8.62 -5.40 -4.05
C GLN A 41 7.53 -5.10 -3.01
N LEU A 42 7.33 -3.82 -2.64
CA LEU A 42 6.26 -3.40 -1.75
C LEU A 42 4.89 -3.69 -2.34
N GLU A 43 4.66 -3.37 -3.61
CA GLU A 43 3.40 -3.67 -4.29
C GLU A 43 3.09 -5.18 -4.26
N LYS A 44 4.08 -6.02 -4.59
CA LYS A 44 3.95 -7.48 -4.51
C LYS A 44 3.66 -7.95 -3.09
N ALA A 45 4.30 -7.37 -2.08
CA ALA A 45 4.05 -7.68 -0.67
C ALA A 45 2.61 -7.33 -0.27
N CYS A 46 2.08 -6.19 -0.74
CA CYS A 46 0.69 -5.80 -0.50
C CYS A 46 -0.30 -6.79 -1.10
N TRP A 47 -0.12 -7.16 -2.37
CA TRP A 47 -1.00 -8.12 -3.06
C TRP A 47 -0.95 -9.53 -2.48
N SER A 48 0.20 -9.95 -1.94
CA SER A 48 0.34 -11.27 -1.31
C SER A 48 -0.23 -11.35 0.11
N GLY A 49 -0.78 -10.25 0.63
CA GLY A 49 -1.34 -10.20 1.99
C GLY A 49 -0.29 -10.01 3.09
N LEU A 50 0.99 -9.89 2.74
CA LEU A 50 2.07 -9.65 3.71
C LEU A 50 1.97 -8.29 4.39
N LEU A 51 1.11 -7.39 3.91
CA LEU A 51 0.85 -6.09 4.53
C LEU A 51 0.48 -6.21 6.01
N PHE A 52 -0.37 -7.17 6.37
CA PHE A 52 -0.80 -7.38 7.75
C PHE A 52 0.35 -7.89 8.64
N ASP A 53 1.35 -8.54 8.06
CA ASP A 53 2.53 -9.01 8.77
C ASP A 53 3.58 -7.90 8.93
N MET A 54 3.69 -7.00 7.95
CA MET A 54 4.57 -5.83 8.00
C MET A 54 4.11 -4.78 9.02
N PHE A 55 2.80 -4.68 9.27
CA PHE A 55 2.22 -3.71 10.20
C PHE A 55 1.33 -4.39 11.25
N PRO A 56 1.91 -5.22 12.13
CA PRO A 56 1.11 -6.11 12.93
C PRO A 56 0.21 -5.41 13.94
N ASP A 57 0.66 -4.25 14.42
CA ASP A 57 -0.02 -3.43 15.42
C ASP A 57 -1.07 -2.48 14.83
N MET A 58 -1.08 -2.29 13.50
CA MET A 58 -2.08 -1.43 12.83
C MET A 58 -3.43 -2.12 12.65
N PHE A 59 -3.45 -3.45 12.63
CA PHE A 59 -4.64 -4.22 12.32
C PHE A 59 -5.01 -5.15 13.47
N THR A 60 -6.24 -5.04 13.95
CA THR A 60 -6.77 -6.00 14.92
C THR A 60 -6.99 -7.37 14.26
N ASN A 61 -7.13 -8.40 15.09
CA ASN A 61 -7.50 -9.74 14.61
C ASN A 61 -8.83 -9.78 13.85
N ASN A 62 -9.71 -8.81 14.07
CA ASN A 62 -10.96 -8.69 13.33
C ASN A 62 -10.71 -8.06 11.96
N ASP A 63 -9.90 -7.00 11.90
CA ASP A 63 -9.58 -6.28 10.65
C ASP A 63 -8.92 -7.23 9.65
N ARG A 64 -7.97 -8.05 10.10
CA ARG A 64 -7.32 -9.10 9.29
C ARG A 64 -8.29 -10.12 8.68
N LYS A 65 -9.50 -10.26 9.23
CA LYS A 65 -10.52 -11.19 8.73
C LYS A 65 -11.47 -10.55 7.74
N ILE A 66 -11.67 -9.24 7.82
CA ILE A 66 -12.71 -8.53 7.08
C ILE A 66 -12.17 -7.58 6.02
N LEU A 67 -10.93 -7.11 6.15
CA LEU A 67 -10.29 -6.22 5.19
C LEU A 67 -9.61 -7.02 4.09
N CYS A 68 -9.90 -6.63 2.86
CA CYS A 68 -9.20 -7.10 1.67
C CYS A 68 -8.45 -5.93 1.04
N VAL A 69 -7.27 -6.20 0.49
CA VAL A 69 -6.58 -5.25 -0.41
C VAL A 69 -7.34 -5.22 -1.73
N TRP A 70 -7.92 -4.07 -2.07
CA TRP A 70 -8.70 -3.88 -3.30
C TRP A 70 -7.89 -3.24 -4.41
N LYS A 71 -6.93 -2.40 -4.05
CA LYS A 71 -6.13 -1.64 -4.99
C LYS A 71 -4.74 -1.40 -4.44
N VAL A 72 -3.76 -1.47 -5.32
CA VAL A 72 -2.39 -1.06 -5.05
C VAL A 72 -1.94 -0.27 -6.26
N ASN A 73 -1.50 0.98 -6.07
CA ASN A 73 -0.95 1.81 -7.14
C ASN A 73 0.43 2.30 -6.74
N GLN A 74 1.39 2.22 -7.66
CA GLN A 74 2.67 2.89 -7.47
C GLN A 74 2.56 4.37 -7.82
N GLY A 75 3.00 5.20 -6.90
CA GLY A 75 3.39 6.58 -7.16
C GLY A 75 4.90 6.71 -7.30
N GLU A 76 5.37 7.94 -7.49
CA GLU A 76 6.79 8.23 -7.70
C GLU A 76 7.66 7.89 -6.47
N GLN A 77 7.14 8.12 -5.26
CA GLN A 77 7.88 7.91 -4.00
C GLN A 77 7.13 7.07 -2.97
N PHE A 78 5.99 6.48 -3.35
CA PHE A 78 5.15 5.70 -2.44
C PHE A 78 4.36 4.63 -3.20
N VAL A 79 3.88 3.62 -2.47
CA VAL A 79 2.85 2.70 -2.91
C VAL A 79 1.56 3.04 -2.16
N HIS A 80 0.50 3.38 -2.89
CA HIS A 80 -0.82 3.65 -2.34
C HIS A 80 -1.63 2.36 -2.30
N VAL A 81 -2.13 2.00 -1.12
CA VAL A 81 -2.91 0.77 -0.88
C VAL A 81 -4.29 1.15 -0.39
N GLU A 82 -5.32 0.60 -1.04
CA GLU A 82 -6.71 0.71 -0.60
C GLU A 82 -7.18 -0.64 -0.04
N LEU A 83 -7.63 -0.62 1.22
CA LEU A 83 -8.20 -1.73 1.96
C LEU A 83 -9.69 -1.48 2.18
N GLY A 84 -10.48 -2.53 2.25
CA GLY A 84 -11.88 -2.37 2.61
C GLY A 84 -12.64 -3.66 2.81
N THR A 85 -13.81 -3.56 3.43
CA THR A 85 -14.72 -4.70 3.67
C THR A 85 -15.56 -5.06 2.45
N THR A 86 -15.67 -4.15 1.48
CA THR A 86 -16.39 -4.33 0.23
C THR A 86 -15.65 -3.66 -0.91
N ALA A 87 -15.83 -4.16 -2.14
CA ALA A 87 -15.32 -3.49 -3.33
C ALA A 87 -16.04 -2.14 -3.51
N SER A 88 -15.40 -1.07 -3.07
CA SER A 88 -15.84 0.31 -3.26
C SER A 88 -14.63 1.20 -3.41
N SER A 89 -14.68 2.15 -4.34
CA SER A 89 -13.63 3.16 -4.46
C SER A 89 -13.77 4.22 -3.36
N PRO A 90 -12.67 4.70 -2.77
CA PRO A 90 -12.71 5.90 -1.94
C PRO A 90 -13.27 7.07 -2.76
N GLU A 91 -14.03 7.94 -2.10
CA GLU A 91 -14.45 9.19 -2.74
C GLU A 91 -13.24 10.10 -2.85
N TYR A 92 -13.02 10.70 -4.03
CA TYR A 92 -11.88 11.62 -4.29
C TYR A 92 -11.73 12.70 -3.22
N VAL A 93 -12.85 13.17 -2.66
CA VAL A 93 -12.89 14.24 -1.65
C VAL A 93 -12.40 13.81 -0.27
N THR A 94 -12.40 12.50 0.02
CA THR A 94 -11.94 11.94 1.30
C THR A 94 -10.61 11.20 1.17
N SER A 95 -10.11 11.05 -0.05
CA SER A 95 -8.92 10.25 -0.30
C SER A 95 -7.64 10.97 0.11
N ILE A 96 -6.68 10.21 0.64
CA ILE A 96 -5.34 10.71 0.96
C ILE A 96 -4.36 10.63 -0.21
N ASP A 97 -4.77 10.11 -1.38
CA ASP A 97 -3.90 10.02 -2.57
C ASP A 97 -3.46 11.42 -3.00
N PRO A 98 -2.15 11.73 -2.90
CA PRO A 98 -1.65 13.06 -3.22
C PRO A 98 -1.94 13.47 -4.66
N TYR A 99 -2.07 12.54 -5.61
CA TYR A 99 -2.35 12.87 -7.00
C TYR A 99 -3.78 13.35 -7.27
N PHE A 100 -4.69 13.22 -6.30
CA PHE A 100 -6.05 13.77 -6.43
C PHE A 100 -6.14 15.25 -6.07
N PHE A 101 -5.19 15.78 -5.29
CA PHE A 101 -5.25 17.16 -4.81
C PHE A 101 -3.94 17.96 -4.98
N MET A 102 -2.81 17.31 -5.30
CA MET A 102 -1.61 18.05 -5.67
C MET A 102 -1.72 18.53 -7.12
N PRO A 103 -1.59 19.86 -7.38
CA PRO A 103 -1.46 20.33 -8.73
C PRO A 103 -0.19 19.71 -9.34
N PHE A 104 -0.24 19.26 -10.59
CA PHE A 104 0.94 18.82 -11.32
C PHE A 104 2.00 19.93 -11.24
N VAL A 105 3.01 19.78 -10.38
CA VAL A 105 4.13 20.71 -10.31
C VAL A 105 4.99 20.40 -11.52
N VAL A 106 4.64 21.02 -12.65
CA VAL A 106 5.47 20.96 -13.86
C VAL A 106 6.69 21.83 -13.58
N TYR A 107 7.75 21.21 -13.05
CA TYR A 107 9.07 21.84 -13.05
C TYR A 107 9.51 22.00 -14.51
N ARG A 108 9.38 23.22 -15.04
CA ARG A 108 10.09 23.61 -16.27
C ARG A 108 11.55 23.83 -15.90
N ASN A 109 12.39 22.89 -16.33
CA ASN A 109 13.85 23.07 -16.38
C ASN A 109 14.23 24.20 -17.33
#